data_AF-A0ABD6WMG2-F1
#
_entry.id   AF-A0ABD6WMG2-F1
#
_cell.length_a   1.000
_cell.length_b   1.000
_cell.length_c   1.000
_cell.angle_alpha   90.00
_cell.angle_beta   90.00
_cell.angle_gamma   90.00
#
_symmetry.space_group_name_H-M   'P 1'
#
loop_
_entity.id
_entity.type
_entity.pdbx_description
1 polymer ?
#
loop_
_entity_poly.entity_id
_entity_poly.type
_entity_poly.pdbx_seq_one_letter_code
_entity_poly.pdbx_strand_id
1 'polypeptide(L)'
;MDAPHRAGPRARARNDSRARSLDRGGRRPPQGARGPRGGGRPRSGRRPPRLGARPRRHRGRSGRARQRPARRQEPDGRRGLGPRSAREHGARVSARREAAPARRVAYDVLLAVSGSDAYANLVLPARISAAGLSPADAGLATELCYGTLRMSGYYDRVIALAAGRSVESIDAPVLDALRLGVHQLLATRVAPHAAVNESVALVAAGSSRGAVAFANAVLRTVSRSSAVDWRERVSAAAVSGDDRIAALSSHPVWIVRALRRALAAEGAADELDALLDADNAAPRVNLVALPGLASPGEIADAEPDRFSPVGMTSTGGDPESFPAVHEGRVRVQDEGSQLAALALSRARPVRPGERWLDLCAGPGGKAALLAAEARTGGASLLANEVVPGRAGLVRQALAAVDPSVEVRTGDGRDLGDEQPGSFDRILLDAPCTGLGALRRRPEARWRKSAADVEPLAALQGELLDSAVRALAPDGLLAYVTCSPHLGETRRVLALAQERHELELVDTPAVLRGVTADPLPLPDGPLHVQLWPHRHGTDAMFVQLLRRRPLESASPDA
;
A
#
# COMPACT_ATOMS: atom_id res chain seq x y z
N MET A 1 -55.48 -50.93 -0.67
CA MET A 1 -54.29 -51.81 -0.62
C MET A 1 -53.14 -50.93 -0.15
N ASP A 2 -52.58 -51.35 0.99
CA ASP A 2 -51.34 -50.92 1.65
C ASP A 2 -51.17 -49.48 2.15
N ALA A 3 -51.39 -49.36 3.47
CA ALA A 3 -50.47 -48.72 4.41
C ALA A 3 -49.89 -49.85 5.33
N PRO A 4 -49.02 -49.63 6.35
CA PRO A 4 -48.26 -48.44 6.79
C PRO A 4 -46.79 -48.77 7.22
N HIS A 5 -46.00 -47.77 7.67
CA HIS A 5 -45.39 -47.68 9.02
C HIS A 5 -44.06 -46.87 9.14
N ARG A 6 -44.03 -46.13 10.25
CA ARG A 6 -42.96 -45.35 10.91
C ARG A 6 -41.62 -46.09 11.14
N ALA A 7 -40.51 -45.35 11.16
CA ALA A 7 -39.45 -45.47 12.19
C ALA A 7 -38.43 -44.31 12.13
N GLY A 8 -38.07 -43.77 13.29
CA GLY A 8 -36.74 -43.22 13.60
C GLY A 8 -36.31 -43.78 14.97
N PRO A 9 -35.24 -43.30 15.64
CA PRO A 9 -33.89 -42.95 15.19
C PRO A 9 -32.83 -43.91 15.81
N ARG A 10 -31.55 -43.84 15.42
CA ARG A 10 -30.44 -44.56 16.09
C ARG A 10 -29.35 -43.63 16.60
N ALA A 11 -29.11 -43.75 17.91
CA ALA A 11 -28.08 -43.09 18.70
C ALA A 11 -26.68 -43.70 18.47
N ARG A 12 -25.65 -42.86 18.63
CA ARG A 12 -24.23 -43.23 18.60
C ARG A 12 -23.74 -43.61 20.01
N ALA A 13 -22.97 -44.69 20.06
CA ALA A 13 -22.32 -45.22 21.25
C ALA A 13 -21.03 -44.47 21.61
N ARG A 14 -20.78 -44.42 22.92
CA ARG A 14 -19.56 -43.95 23.59
C ARG A 14 -18.42 -44.96 23.41
N ASN A 15 -17.18 -44.49 23.46
CA ASN A 15 -16.14 -45.27 24.14
C ASN A 15 -15.14 -44.35 24.86
N ASP A 16 -14.98 -44.64 26.16
CA ASP A 16 -14.05 -44.07 27.12
C ASP A 16 -12.73 -44.86 27.08
N SER A 17 -11.58 -44.20 27.27
CA SER A 17 -10.43 -44.84 27.95
C SER A 17 -9.34 -43.85 28.38
N ARG A 18 -9.42 -43.47 29.65
CA ARG A 18 -8.37 -43.53 30.70
C ARG A 18 -6.94 -43.03 30.37
N ALA A 19 -6.66 -41.85 30.92
CA ALA A 19 -5.69 -41.55 31.99
C ALA A 19 -4.38 -42.37 32.11
N ARG A 20 -3.26 -41.64 32.20
CA ARG A 20 -2.20 -41.83 33.22
C ARG A 20 -1.37 -40.56 33.41
N SER A 21 -1.29 -40.13 34.66
CA SER A 21 -0.39 -39.13 35.23
C SER A 21 1.02 -39.72 35.45
N LEU A 22 2.04 -38.85 35.58
CA LEU A 22 3.10 -38.89 36.62
C LEU A 22 4.07 -37.70 36.46
N ASP A 23 3.83 -36.68 37.29
CA ASP A 23 4.69 -35.93 38.23
C ASP A 23 6.21 -35.68 38.05
N ARG A 24 6.58 -34.46 38.46
CA ARG A 24 7.82 -33.93 39.10
C ARG A 24 9.16 -33.81 38.36
N GLY A 25 9.64 -32.55 38.31
CA GLY A 25 11.07 -32.21 38.22
C GLY A 25 11.35 -30.73 38.03
N GLY A 26 11.38 -29.95 39.12
CA GLY A 26 11.64 -28.52 39.09
C GLY A 26 13.09 -28.12 38.73
N ARG A 27 13.27 -26.88 38.27
CA ARG A 27 14.52 -26.10 38.39
C ARG A 27 14.25 -24.60 38.28
N ARG A 28 14.79 -23.88 39.27
CA ARG A 28 14.76 -22.42 39.48
C ARG A 28 15.55 -21.64 38.42
N PRO A 29 15.31 -20.33 38.26
CA PRO A 29 16.15 -19.43 37.46
C PRO A 29 17.36 -18.94 38.27
N PRO A 30 18.51 -18.57 37.65
CA PRO A 30 19.57 -17.88 38.37
C PRO A 30 19.41 -16.36 38.29
N GLN A 31 19.41 -15.74 39.47
CA GLN A 31 19.70 -14.31 39.66
C GLN A 31 21.18 -14.15 40.04
N GLY A 32 21.82 -13.11 39.47
CA GLY A 32 22.72 -12.21 40.21
C GLY A 32 24.24 -12.39 40.01
N ALA A 33 24.89 -11.36 39.48
CA ALA A 33 25.86 -10.55 40.25
C ALA A 33 26.38 -9.31 39.46
N ARG A 34 26.03 -8.12 40.00
CA ARG A 34 26.84 -6.92 40.32
C ARG A 34 27.72 -6.23 39.26
N GLY A 35 27.54 -4.89 39.19
CA GLY A 35 28.22 -3.93 38.30
C GLY A 35 29.61 -3.48 38.77
N PRO A 36 30.09 -2.31 38.28
CA PRO A 36 30.09 -1.15 39.16
C PRO A 36 29.66 0.20 38.53
N ARG A 37 29.59 1.17 39.45
CA ARG A 37 28.99 2.52 39.44
C ARG A 37 29.73 3.57 38.61
N GLY A 38 28.97 4.62 38.26
CA GLY A 38 29.41 5.99 37.95
C GLY A 38 28.53 6.56 36.82
N GLY A 39 27.65 7.55 36.97
CA GLY A 39 27.71 8.79 37.75
C GLY A 39 27.80 9.97 36.77
N GLY A 40 26.68 10.63 36.43
CA GLY A 40 26.70 11.83 35.58
C GLY A 40 25.33 12.31 35.10
N ARG A 41 24.85 13.42 35.69
CA ARG A 41 23.61 14.16 35.37
C ARG A 41 23.70 14.95 34.04
N PRO A 42 22.56 15.44 33.49
CA PRO A 42 22.41 15.76 32.07
C PRO A 42 22.78 17.21 31.72
N ARG A 43 23.17 17.46 30.46
CA ARG A 43 23.29 18.81 29.91
C ARG A 43 22.26 19.05 28.81
N SER A 44 21.55 20.15 29.01
CA SER A 44 20.56 20.78 28.17
C SER A 44 21.17 21.53 26.97
N GLY A 45 20.33 21.72 25.94
CA GLY A 45 20.24 22.96 25.18
C GLY A 45 21.25 23.19 24.05
N ARG A 46 20.81 23.02 22.80
CA ARG A 46 21.35 23.77 21.66
C ARG A 46 20.23 24.29 20.76
N ARG A 47 20.13 25.62 20.69
CA ARG A 47 19.47 26.44 19.66
C ARG A 47 20.51 27.44 19.10
N PRO A 48 20.25 28.07 17.94
CA PRO A 48 21.22 28.30 16.85
C PRO A 48 21.94 29.68 16.92
N PRO A 49 22.94 29.95 16.04
CA PRO A 49 23.64 31.24 16.09
C PRO A 49 22.88 32.35 15.36
N ARG A 50 22.92 33.54 15.97
CA ARG A 50 22.39 34.80 15.46
C ARG A 50 23.45 35.60 14.68
N LEU A 51 22.91 36.36 13.74
CA LEU A 51 23.48 37.48 12.98
C LEU A 51 24.26 38.48 13.86
N GLY A 52 25.37 38.99 13.33
CA GLY A 52 26.06 40.17 13.82
C GLY A 52 26.43 41.08 12.65
N ALA A 53 25.92 42.32 12.68
CA ALA A 53 26.06 43.32 11.64
C ALA A 53 26.81 44.56 12.16
N ARG A 54 27.63 45.16 11.28
CA ARG A 54 28.08 46.59 11.20
C ARG A 54 29.16 47.06 12.22
N PRO A 55 29.86 48.21 11.98
CA PRO A 55 29.64 49.25 10.94
C PRO A 55 30.87 49.77 10.14
N ARG A 56 30.46 50.47 9.06
CA ARG A 56 31.11 51.42 8.15
C ARG A 56 32.15 52.40 8.72
N ARG A 57 33.15 52.76 7.89
CA ARG A 57 33.61 54.17 7.69
C ARG A 57 34.03 54.43 6.23
N HIS A 58 33.89 55.71 5.87
CA HIS A 58 33.84 56.33 4.54
C HIS A 58 35.18 56.89 4.03
N ARG A 59 35.14 57.29 2.75
CA ARG A 59 35.97 58.29 2.00
C ARG A 59 37.19 57.69 1.29
N GLY A 60 37.46 57.95 0.01
CA GLY A 60 36.79 58.76 -1.02
C GLY A 60 37.63 58.74 -2.32
N ARG A 61 37.05 59.29 -3.40
CA ARG A 61 37.63 59.90 -4.64
C ARG A 61 38.97 59.33 -5.17
N SER A 62 39.19 59.01 -6.44
CA SER A 62 38.83 59.61 -7.75
C SER A 62 39.59 58.75 -8.78
N GLY A 63 39.07 58.35 -9.94
CA GLY A 63 38.84 59.20 -11.10
C GLY A 63 39.85 58.87 -12.22
N ARG A 64 39.33 58.52 -13.42
CA ARG A 64 39.98 58.54 -14.76
C ARG A 64 41.14 57.54 -14.98
N ALA A 65 41.46 57.04 -16.17
CA ALA A 65 40.82 56.96 -17.48
C ALA A 65 41.65 55.94 -18.31
N ARG A 66 40.98 55.32 -19.30
CA ARG A 66 41.47 54.75 -20.57
C ARG A 66 42.97 54.89 -20.89
N GLN A 67 43.60 53.80 -21.36
CA GLN A 67 44.18 53.67 -22.71
C GLN A 67 44.89 52.30 -22.94
N ARG A 68 44.45 51.56 -23.96
CA ARG A 68 45.29 50.75 -24.88
C ARG A 68 45.87 51.74 -25.93
N PRO A 69 46.98 51.49 -26.66
CA PRO A 69 47.35 50.26 -27.40
C PRO A 69 48.88 49.94 -27.27
N ALA A 70 49.54 48.96 -27.89
CA ALA A 70 49.70 48.72 -29.32
C ALA A 70 50.51 47.44 -29.63
N ARG A 71 50.37 47.00 -30.88
CA ARG A 71 51.01 45.88 -31.58
C ARG A 71 52.53 46.05 -31.76
N ARG A 72 53.27 44.94 -31.90
CA ARG A 72 54.51 44.74 -32.70
C ARG A 72 54.72 43.21 -32.83
N GLN A 73 54.49 42.64 -34.03
CA GLN A 73 55.48 42.33 -35.09
C GLN A 73 56.16 40.97 -34.90
N GLU A 74 55.87 40.07 -35.84
CA GLU A 74 56.58 38.82 -36.15
C GLU A 74 57.99 39.09 -36.70
N PRO A 75 58.80 38.03 -36.84
CA PRO A 75 59.25 37.70 -38.19
C PRO A 75 59.22 36.20 -38.56
N ASP A 76 59.31 36.04 -39.87
CA ASP A 76 59.07 34.95 -40.80
C ASP A 76 60.14 33.83 -40.86
N GLY A 77 59.71 32.64 -41.31
CA GLY A 77 60.47 31.83 -42.28
C GLY A 77 61.04 30.47 -41.84
N ARG A 78 60.46 29.36 -42.34
CA ARG A 78 61.04 28.48 -43.39
C ARG A 78 60.36 27.10 -43.50
N ARG A 79 60.33 26.62 -44.74
CA ARG A 79 59.63 25.44 -45.32
C ARG A 79 60.25 24.09 -44.92
N GLY A 80 59.41 23.05 -44.82
CA GLY A 80 59.79 21.63 -44.84
C GLY A 80 58.61 20.73 -45.25
N LEU A 81 58.82 19.87 -46.24
CA LEU A 81 57.84 19.02 -46.94
C LEU A 81 57.66 17.63 -46.27
N GLY A 82 56.41 17.25 -45.95
CA GLY A 82 55.83 15.86 -45.87
C GLY A 82 56.42 14.82 -44.89
N PRO A 83 55.72 13.69 -44.55
CA PRO A 83 54.54 13.12 -45.21
C PRO A 83 53.35 12.73 -44.29
N ARG A 84 52.18 12.69 -44.94
CA ARG A 84 51.01 11.79 -44.82
C ARG A 84 50.70 11.00 -43.52
N SER A 85 49.41 11.09 -43.18
CA SER A 85 48.50 10.07 -42.64
C SER A 85 48.67 9.59 -41.20
N ALA A 86 47.86 10.19 -40.32
CA ALA A 86 47.04 9.43 -39.39
C ALA A 86 45.70 10.16 -39.25
N ARG A 87 44.64 9.50 -39.72
CA ARG A 87 43.25 9.97 -39.67
C ARG A 87 42.91 10.41 -38.25
N GLU A 88 42.47 11.65 -38.12
CA GLU A 88 41.63 12.12 -37.03
C GLU A 88 40.32 11.31 -37.04
N HIS A 89 40.35 10.13 -36.45
CA HIS A 89 39.18 9.32 -36.08
C HIS A 89 39.47 8.76 -34.69
N GLY A 90 39.48 9.65 -33.70
CA GLY A 90 39.92 9.24 -32.36
C GLY A 90 39.69 10.25 -31.26
N ALA A 91 38.61 11.04 -31.31
CA ALA A 91 38.19 11.85 -30.17
C ALA A 91 36.74 12.32 -30.29
N ARG A 92 35.80 11.41 -30.60
CA ARG A 92 34.45 11.54 -30.02
C ARG A 92 34.41 10.56 -28.86
N VAL A 93 34.86 11.02 -27.71
CA VAL A 93 34.48 10.41 -26.42
C VAL A 93 32.96 10.30 -26.47
N SER A 94 32.44 9.08 -26.56
CA SER A 94 31.00 8.85 -26.63
C SER A 94 30.38 9.52 -25.42
N ALA A 95 29.63 10.60 -25.64
CA ALA A 95 28.73 11.12 -24.63
C ALA A 95 27.91 9.91 -24.14
N ARG A 96 28.08 9.55 -22.86
CA ARG A 96 27.40 8.41 -22.24
C ARG A 96 25.91 8.66 -22.51
N ARG A 97 25.30 7.85 -23.37
CA ARG A 97 23.91 8.04 -23.76
C ARG A 97 23.08 7.89 -22.50
N GLU A 98 22.49 8.99 -22.04
CA GLU A 98 21.60 8.98 -20.89
C GLU A 98 20.34 8.18 -21.24
N ALA A 99 19.80 7.46 -20.26
CA ALA A 99 18.55 6.75 -20.43
C ALA A 99 17.40 7.76 -20.62
N ALA A 100 16.38 7.36 -21.39
CA ALA A 100 15.20 8.19 -21.62
C ALA A 100 14.54 8.63 -20.29
N PRO A 101 13.98 9.86 -20.22
CA PRO A 101 13.40 10.41 -18.98
C PRO A 101 12.39 9.48 -18.29
N ALA A 102 11.50 8.83 -19.04
CA ALA A 102 10.52 7.89 -18.49
C ALA A 102 11.17 6.71 -17.74
N ARG A 103 12.24 6.13 -18.30
CA ARG A 103 13.00 5.03 -17.67
C ARG A 103 13.77 5.52 -16.46
N ARG A 104 14.31 6.73 -16.52
CA ARG A 104 15.01 7.34 -15.40
C ARG A 104 14.07 7.57 -14.22
N VAL A 105 12.89 8.13 -14.47
CA VAL A 105 11.85 8.33 -13.45
C VAL A 105 11.44 6.99 -12.82
N ALA A 106 11.13 5.98 -13.63
CA ALA A 106 10.77 4.66 -13.13
C ALA A 106 11.89 4.05 -12.24
N TYR A 107 13.13 4.09 -12.71
CA TYR A 107 14.29 3.60 -11.96
C TYR A 107 14.51 4.36 -10.64
N ASP A 108 14.41 5.69 -10.65
CA ASP A 108 14.55 6.48 -9.45
C ASP A 108 13.43 6.22 -8.41
N VAL A 109 12.23 5.83 -8.86
CA VAL A 109 11.17 5.34 -7.96
C VAL A 109 11.53 3.97 -7.39
N LEU A 110 12.02 3.04 -8.21
CA LEU A 110 12.45 1.73 -7.72
C LEU A 110 13.53 1.86 -6.64
N LEU A 111 14.52 2.73 -6.83
CA LEU A 111 15.55 3.03 -5.83
C LEU A 111 14.98 3.60 -4.53
N ALA A 112 13.95 4.46 -4.62
CA ALA A 112 13.30 5.01 -3.43
C ALA A 112 12.49 3.95 -2.68
N VAL A 113 11.85 3.04 -3.41
CA VAL A 113 11.07 1.92 -2.85
C VAL A 113 12.00 0.91 -2.16
N SER A 114 13.12 0.56 -2.78
CA SER A 114 14.08 -0.42 -2.26
C SER A 114 14.97 0.15 -1.15
N GLY A 115 15.37 1.43 -1.25
CA GLY A 115 16.33 2.05 -0.33
C GLY A 115 15.74 2.90 0.80
N SER A 116 14.47 3.30 0.73
CA SER A 116 13.87 4.24 1.71
C SER A 116 12.47 3.83 2.18
N ASP A 117 12.03 2.61 1.89
CA ASP A 117 10.71 2.07 2.23
C ASP A 117 9.54 2.97 1.78
N ALA A 118 9.75 3.79 0.76
CA ALA A 118 8.74 4.72 0.24
C ALA A 118 7.73 3.97 -0.63
N TYR A 119 6.44 4.32 -0.58
CA TYR A 119 5.44 3.69 -1.46
C TYR A 119 5.43 4.32 -2.85
N ALA A 120 5.36 3.48 -3.90
CA ALA A 120 5.42 3.93 -5.29
C ALA A 120 4.28 4.88 -5.64
N ASN A 121 3.08 4.65 -5.08
CA ASN A 121 1.89 5.49 -5.28
C ASN A 121 2.01 6.89 -4.71
N LEU A 122 2.98 7.15 -3.83
CA LEU A 122 3.26 8.48 -3.30
C LEU A 122 4.40 9.17 -4.05
N VAL A 123 5.41 8.41 -4.47
CA VAL A 123 6.64 8.96 -5.06
C VAL A 123 6.52 9.19 -6.56
N LEU A 124 5.87 8.29 -7.29
CA LEU A 124 5.83 8.33 -8.75
C LEU A 124 5.15 9.59 -9.30
N PRO A 125 3.96 10.03 -8.84
CA PRO A 125 3.30 11.22 -9.38
C PRO A 125 4.16 12.48 -9.25
N ALA A 126 4.76 12.69 -8.07
CA ALA A 126 5.65 13.81 -7.82
C ALA A 126 6.88 13.81 -8.74
N ARG A 127 7.47 12.63 -9.03
CA ARG A 127 8.61 12.53 -9.94
C ARG A 127 8.24 12.70 -11.41
N ILE A 128 7.06 12.22 -11.83
CA ILE A 128 6.53 12.46 -13.17
C ILE A 128 6.36 13.96 -13.41
N SER A 129 5.70 14.65 -12.46
CA SER A 129 5.46 16.09 -12.51
C SER A 129 6.78 16.88 -12.52
N ALA A 130 7.71 16.57 -11.59
CA ALA A 130 9.00 17.23 -11.51
C ALA A 130 9.87 17.05 -12.78
N ALA A 131 9.71 15.93 -13.49
CA ALA A 131 10.42 15.65 -14.75
C ALA A 131 9.72 16.26 -15.98
N GLY A 132 8.50 16.80 -15.84
CA GLY A 132 7.74 17.38 -16.94
C GLY A 132 7.44 16.38 -18.06
N LEU A 133 7.15 15.13 -17.72
CA LEU A 133 6.92 14.08 -18.72
C LEU A 133 5.65 14.35 -19.54
N SER A 134 5.72 14.05 -20.84
CA SER A 134 4.53 14.00 -21.68
C SER A 134 3.55 12.93 -21.19
N PRO A 135 2.24 12.99 -21.52
CA PRO A 135 1.29 11.93 -21.15
C PRO A 135 1.72 10.53 -21.59
N ALA A 136 2.32 10.40 -22.77
CA ALA A 136 2.86 9.13 -23.27
C ALA A 136 4.05 8.64 -22.43
N ASP A 137 4.98 9.52 -22.08
CA ASP A 137 6.14 9.19 -21.25
C ASP A 137 5.75 8.91 -19.79
N ALA A 138 4.75 9.61 -19.27
CA ALA A 138 4.18 9.37 -17.95
C ALA A 138 3.50 7.98 -17.89
N GLY A 139 2.75 7.62 -18.94
CA GLY A 139 2.18 6.28 -19.10
C GLY A 139 3.27 5.21 -19.15
N LEU A 140 4.34 5.43 -19.92
CA LEU A 140 5.49 4.51 -19.97
C LEU A 140 6.21 4.41 -18.62
N ALA A 141 6.48 5.52 -17.94
CA ALA A 141 7.11 5.52 -16.62
C ALA A 141 6.26 4.78 -15.58
N THR A 142 4.94 4.95 -15.64
CA THR A 142 3.98 4.26 -14.77
C THR A 142 3.99 2.75 -15.01
N GLU A 143 3.93 2.32 -16.27
CA GLU A 143 4.01 0.90 -16.62
C GLU A 143 5.35 0.30 -16.18
N LEU A 144 6.47 0.94 -16.51
CA LEU A 144 7.79 0.44 -16.14
C LEU A 144 7.96 0.36 -14.62
N CYS A 145 7.48 1.35 -13.88
CA CYS A 145 7.58 1.35 -12.42
C CYS A 145 6.72 0.24 -11.80
N TYR A 146 5.40 0.27 -12.01
CA TYR A 146 4.50 -0.68 -11.35
C TYR A 146 4.61 -2.09 -11.92
N GLY A 147 4.82 -2.24 -13.23
CA GLY A 147 5.06 -3.54 -13.85
C GLY A 147 6.30 -4.23 -13.30
N THR A 148 7.38 -3.46 -13.08
CA THR A 148 8.59 -3.98 -12.42
C THR A 148 8.32 -4.39 -10.97
N LEU A 149 7.61 -3.57 -10.19
CA LEU A 149 7.32 -3.86 -8.79
C LEU A 149 6.40 -5.08 -8.62
N ARG A 150 5.32 -5.19 -9.42
CA ARG A 150 4.36 -6.32 -9.40
C ARG A 150 5.08 -7.65 -9.58
N MET A 151 5.96 -7.72 -10.58
CA MET A 151 6.63 -8.95 -10.99
C MET A 151 8.05 -9.10 -10.46
N SER A 152 8.46 -8.29 -9.47
CA SER A 152 9.83 -8.27 -8.91
C SER A 152 10.31 -9.64 -8.42
N GLY A 153 9.48 -10.40 -7.73
CA GLY A 153 9.83 -11.75 -7.27
C GLY A 153 10.06 -12.74 -8.40
N TYR A 154 9.27 -12.66 -9.47
CA TYR A 154 9.49 -13.45 -10.68
C TYR A 154 10.79 -13.01 -11.40
N TYR A 155 11.02 -11.70 -11.51
CA TYR A 155 12.22 -11.16 -12.15
C TYR A 155 13.49 -11.50 -11.38
N ASP A 156 13.45 -11.55 -10.05
CA ASP A 156 14.58 -12.00 -9.24
C ASP A 156 14.97 -13.44 -9.56
N ARG A 157 13.99 -14.34 -9.79
CA ARG A 157 14.27 -15.73 -10.22
C ARG A 157 14.87 -15.78 -11.62
N VAL A 158 14.36 -14.98 -12.56
CA VAL A 158 14.94 -14.84 -13.91
C VAL A 158 16.38 -14.33 -13.84
N ILE A 159 16.63 -13.29 -13.06
CA ILE A 159 17.96 -12.68 -12.89
C ILE A 159 18.92 -13.67 -12.25
N ALA A 160 18.51 -14.39 -11.21
CA ALA A 160 19.35 -15.39 -10.55
C ALA A 160 19.79 -16.49 -11.51
N LEU A 161 18.86 -17.01 -12.32
CA LEU A 161 19.13 -18.02 -13.35
C LEU A 161 20.04 -17.47 -14.47
N ALA A 162 19.78 -16.24 -14.94
CA ALA A 162 20.58 -15.62 -16.01
C ALA A 162 21.98 -15.20 -15.55
N ALA A 163 22.14 -14.80 -14.29
CA ALA A 163 23.39 -14.38 -13.70
C ALA A 163 24.23 -15.54 -13.12
N GLY A 164 23.60 -16.70 -12.87
CA GLY A 164 24.24 -17.85 -12.22
C GLY A 164 24.64 -17.58 -10.77
N ARG A 165 24.00 -16.62 -10.09
CA ARG A 165 24.25 -16.26 -8.68
C ARG A 165 22.98 -15.71 -8.03
N SER A 166 22.91 -15.75 -6.71
CA SER A 166 21.75 -15.21 -5.99
C SER A 166 21.67 -13.68 -6.12
N VAL A 167 20.45 -13.14 -6.13
CA VAL A 167 20.20 -11.70 -6.31
C VAL A 167 20.69 -10.88 -5.11
N GLU A 168 20.76 -11.48 -3.93
CA GLU A 168 21.29 -10.87 -2.70
C GLU A 168 22.79 -10.54 -2.81
N SER A 169 23.51 -11.18 -3.75
CA SER A 169 24.91 -10.88 -4.06
C SER A 169 25.10 -9.76 -5.10
N ILE A 170 23.99 -9.18 -5.60
CA ILE A 170 23.98 -8.11 -6.59
C ILE A 170 23.73 -6.79 -5.87
N ASP A 171 24.53 -5.77 -6.18
CA ASP A 171 24.34 -4.41 -5.67
C ASP A 171 22.92 -3.89 -5.96
N ALA A 172 22.23 -3.36 -4.96
CA ALA A 172 20.79 -3.08 -5.03
C ALA A 172 20.40 -2.14 -6.20
N PRO A 173 21.11 -1.03 -6.47
CA PRO A 173 20.86 -0.22 -7.66
C PRO A 173 21.00 -1.00 -8.98
N VAL A 174 21.98 -1.89 -9.08
CA VAL A 174 22.16 -2.74 -10.27
C VAL A 174 21.02 -3.74 -10.39
N LEU A 175 20.57 -4.32 -9.28
CA LEU A 175 19.43 -5.24 -9.27
C LEU A 175 18.13 -4.56 -9.70
N ASP A 176 17.87 -3.34 -9.25
CA ASP A 176 16.68 -2.58 -9.65
C ASP A 176 16.71 -2.22 -11.15
N ALA A 177 17.87 -1.88 -11.70
CA ALA A 177 18.03 -1.67 -13.14
C ALA A 177 17.85 -2.97 -13.94
N LEU A 178 18.32 -4.11 -13.40
CA LEU A 178 18.11 -5.42 -13.99
C LEU A 178 16.64 -5.80 -13.98
N ARG A 179 15.93 -5.64 -12.86
CA ARG A 179 14.48 -5.90 -12.75
C ARG A 179 13.70 -5.09 -13.79
N LEU A 180 14.00 -3.79 -13.92
CA LEU A 180 13.39 -2.93 -14.92
C LEU A 180 13.73 -3.34 -16.36
N GLY A 181 14.96 -3.80 -16.61
CA GLY A 181 15.38 -4.35 -17.89
C GLY A 181 14.67 -5.66 -18.24
N VAL A 182 14.53 -6.57 -17.29
CA VAL A 182 13.81 -7.83 -17.46
C VAL A 182 12.32 -7.60 -17.68
N HIS A 183 11.71 -6.66 -16.95
CA HIS A 183 10.32 -6.25 -17.19
C HIS A 183 10.11 -5.78 -18.63
N GLN A 184 10.97 -4.89 -19.13
CA GLN A 184 10.91 -4.46 -20.53
C GLN A 184 11.03 -5.62 -21.51
N LEU A 185 11.96 -6.54 -21.28
CA LEU A 185 12.21 -7.68 -22.19
C LEU A 185 11.08 -8.71 -22.21
N LEU A 186 10.44 -8.96 -21.07
CA LEU A 186 9.51 -10.09 -20.92
C LEU A 186 8.03 -9.69 -20.87
N ALA A 187 7.72 -8.44 -20.53
CA ALA A 187 6.34 -7.99 -20.27
C ALA A 187 5.93 -6.76 -21.10
N THR A 188 6.82 -6.21 -21.92
CA THR A 188 6.48 -5.04 -22.77
C THR A 188 6.74 -5.31 -24.24
N ARG A 189 6.30 -4.39 -25.10
CA ARG A 189 6.58 -4.41 -26.55
C ARG A 189 7.86 -3.65 -26.93
N VAL A 190 8.69 -3.27 -25.96
CA VAL A 190 9.96 -2.57 -26.22
C VAL A 190 10.92 -3.50 -26.96
N ALA A 191 11.54 -3.00 -28.04
CA ALA A 191 12.51 -3.78 -28.81
C ALA A 191 13.67 -4.24 -27.90
N PRO A 192 14.12 -5.51 -27.98
CA PRO A 192 15.11 -6.05 -27.03
C PRO A 192 16.41 -5.25 -26.93
N HIS A 193 16.93 -4.77 -28.07
CA HIS A 193 18.15 -3.95 -28.08
C HIS A 193 17.97 -2.62 -27.34
N ALA A 194 16.78 -2.01 -27.43
CA ALA A 194 16.47 -0.76 -26.74
C ALA A 194 16.32 -1.01 -25.23
N ALA A 195 15.60 -2.06 -24.83
CA ALA A 195 15.47 -2.46 -23.42
C ALA A 195 16.83 -2.68 -22.75
N VAL A 196 17.73 -3.41 -23.42
CA VAL A 196 19.10 -3.67 -22.93
C VAL A 196 19.89 -2.36 -22.84
N ASN A 197 20.00 -1.60 -23.93
CA ASN A 197 20.83 -0.40 -23.99
C ASN A 197 20.41 0.66 -22.96
N GLU A 198 19.11 0.90 -22.86
CA GLU A 198 18.56 1.89 -21.93
C GLU A 198 18.74 1.48 -20.47
N SER A 199 18.55 0.19 -20.14
CA SER A 199 18.74 -0.30 -18.77
C SER A 199 20.21 -0.31 -18.35
N VAL A 200 21.11 -0.60 -19.29
CA VAL A 200 22.57 -0.51 -19.07
C VAL A 200 23.00 0.95 -18.88
N ALA A 201 22.36 1.90 -19.57
CA ALA A 201 22.61 3.33 -19.37
C ALA A 201 22.23 3.80 -17.96
N LEU A 202 21.17 3.25 -17.35
CA LEU A 202 20.81 3.53 -15.95
C LEU A 202 21.91 3.11 -14.97
N VAL A 203 22.48 1.90 -15.15
CA VAL A 203 23.61 1.42 -14.34
C VAL A 203 24.86 2.28 -14.56
N ALA A 204 25.09 2.71 -15.80
CA ALA A 204 26.25 3.53 -16.13
C ALA A 204 26.25 4.88 -15.39
N ALA A 205 25.09 5.45 -15.08
CA ALA A 205 25.00 6.75 -14.41
C ALA A 205 25.55 6.76 -12.97
N GLY A 206 25.64 5.60 -12.29
CA GLY A 206 26.03 5.53 -10.88
C GLY A 206 26.97 4.40 -10.48
N SER A 207 27.30 3.47 -11.39
CA SER A 207 28.05 2.25 -11.04
C SER A 207 29.36 2.08 -11.83
N SER A 208 30.19 1.14 -11.37
CA SER A 208 31.49 0.81 -11.96
C SER A 208 31.38 0.22 -13.38
N ARG A 209 32.48 0.26 -14.16
CA ARG A 209 32.53 -0.38 -15.48
C ARG A 209 32.20 -1.89 -15.43
N GLY A 210 32.59 -2.57 -14.34
CA GLY A 210 32.27 -3.98 -14.12
C GLY A 210 30.77 -4.21 -13.94
N ALA A 211 30.08 -3.34 -13.19
CA ALA A 211 28.62 -3.41 -13.02
C ALA A 211 27.87 -3.22 -14.35
N VAL A 212 28.32 -2.28 -15.18
CA VAL A 212 27.76 -2.03 -16.52
C VAL A 212 27.92 -3.26 -17.42
N ALA A 213 29.12 -3.85 -17.46
CA ALA A 213 29.40 -5.05 -18.23
C ALA A 213 28.58 -6.26 -17.75
N PHE A 214 28.47 -6.44 -16.43
CA PHE A 214 27.64 -7.46 -15.81
C PHE A 214 26.16 -7.30 -16.18
N ALA A 215 25.59 -6.11 -16.01
CA ALA A 215 24.19 -5.85 -16.33
C ALA A 215 23.88 -6.12 -17.80
N ASN A 216 24.76 -5.68 -18.70
CA ASN A 216 24.64 -5.97 -20.13
C ASN A 216 24.68 -7.47 -20.43
N ALA A 217 25.60 -8.22 -19.81
CA ALA A 217 25.70 -9.67 -20.01
C ALA A 217 24.44 -10.40 -19.54
N VAL A 218 23.91 -10.05 -18.36
CA VAL A 218 22.68 -10.64 -17.81
C VAL A 218 21.48 -10.34 -18.72
N LEU A 219 21.24 -9.07 -19.08
CA LEU A 219 20.09 -8.70 -19.92
C LEU A 219 20.16 -9.29 -21.32
N ARG A 220 21.37 -9.42 -21.90
CA ARG A 220 21.55 -10.15 -23.18
C ARG A 220 21.29 -11.64 -23.04
N THR A 221 21.58 -12.25 -21.89
CA THR A 221 21.18 -13.63 -21.62
C THR A 221 19.67 -13.76 -21.55
N VAL A 222 18.99 -12.84 -20.87
CA VAL A 222 17.52 -12.80 -20.79
C VAL A 222 16.88 -12.63 -22.17
N SER A 223 17.40 -11.72 -23.00
CA SER A 223 16.82 -11.39 -24.30
C SER A 223 16.90 -12.49 -25.37
N ARG A 224 17.60 -13.60 -25.10
CA ARG A 224 17.74 -14.74 -26.04
C ARG A 224 16.62 -15.78 -25.94
N SER A 225 15.72 -15.65 -24.97
CA SER A 225 14.65 -16.61 -24.72
C SER A 225 13.33 -15.88 -24.53
N SER A 226 12.24 -16.55 -24.88
CA SER A 226 10.90 -15.99 -24.79
C SER A 226 10.43 -15.89 -23.33
N ALA A 227 9.36 -15.13 -23.07
CA ALA A 227 8.72 -15.11 -21.76
C ALA A 227 8.20 -16.50 -21.33
N VAL A 228 7.75 -17.31 -22.29
CA VAL A 228 7.30 -18.70 -22.04
C VAL A 228 8.48 -19.55 -21.57
N ASP A 229 9.60 -19.51 -22.28
CA ASP A 229 10.82 -20.27 -21.93
C ASP A 229 11.31 -19.89 -20.51
N TRP A 230 11.25 -18.59 -20.16
CA TRP A 230 11.64 -18.13 -18.83
C TRP A 230 10.68 -18.60 -17.74
N ARG A 231 9.37 -18.62 -17.99
CA ARG A 231 8.40 -19.21 -17.05
C ARG A 231 8.66 -20.70 -16.85
N GLU A 232 8.97 -21.45 -17.90
CA GLU A 232 9.32 -22.88 -17.79
C GLU A 232 10.59 -23.10 -16.97
N ARG A 233 11.65 -22.31 -17.21
CA ARG A 233 12.90 -22.40 -16.43
C ARG A 233 12.69 -22.06 -14.96
N VAL A 234 11.92 -21.01 -14.66
CA VAL A 234 11.58 -20.64 -13.27
C VAL A 234 10.74 -21.73 -12.61
N SER A 235 9.79 -22.33 -13.34
CA SER A 235 8.97 -23.45 -12.87
C SER A 235 9.82 -24.69 -12.55
N ALA A 236 10.75 -25.05 -13.44
CA ALA A 236 11.64 -26.19 -13.29
C ALA A 236 12.67 -26.03 -12.16
N ALA A 237 13.07 -24.78 -11.86
CA ALA A 237 13.98 -24.47 -10.77
C ALA A 237 13.30 -24.39 -9.39
N ALA A 238 11.98 -24.47 -9.32
CA ALA A 238 11.24 -24.35 -8.07
C ALA A 238 11.43 -25.58 -7.17
N VAL A 239 11.63 -25.35 -5.87
CA VAL A 239 11.95 -26.42 -4.90
C VAL A 239 10.72 -27.12 -4.32
N SER A 240 9.52 -26.58 -4.53
CA SER A 240 8.24 -27.17 -4.10
C SER A 240 7.08 -26.59 -4.91
N GLY A 241 5.88 -27.18 -4.77
CA GLY A 241 4.66 -26.65 -5.41
C GLY A 241 4.31 -25.23 -4.96
N ASP A 242 4.43 -24.94 -3.66
CA ASP A 242 4.23 -23.58 -3.12
C ASP A 242 5.29 -22.60 -3.63
N ASP A 243 6.56 -23.02 -3.70
CA ASP A 243 7.64 -22.20 -4.25
C ASP A 243 7.42 -21.89 -5.73
N ARG A 244 6.92 -22.87 -6.49
CA ARG A 244 6.57 -22.68 -7.91
C ARG A 244 5.48 -21.64 -8.10
N ILE A 245 4.38 -21.74 -7.34
CA ILE A 245 3.29 -20.76 -7.39
C ILE A 245 3.81 -19.38 -6.99
N ALA A 246 4.55 -19.29 -5.89
CA ALA A 246 5.16 -18.06 -5.40
C ALA A 246 6.07 -17.40 -6.44
N ALA A 247 6.96 -18.18 -7.07
CA ALA A 247 7.89 -17.69 -8.08
C ALA A 247 7.18 -17.19 -9.35
N LEU A 248 6.20 -17.94 -9.87
CA LEU A 248 5.51 -17.59 -11.12
C LEU A 248 4.50 -16.45 -10.96
N SER A 249 3.86 -16.37 -9.79
CA SER A 249 2.91 -15.30 -9.48
C SER A 249 3.56 -14.08 -8.84
N SER A 250 4.88 -14.08 -8.58
CA SER A 250 5.56 -12.97 -7.90
C SER A 250 4.94 -12.65 -6.52
N HIS A 251 4.76 -13.69 -5.70
CA HIS A 251 4.33 -13.57 -4.31
C HIS A 251 5.29 -14.31 -3.39
N PRO A 252 5.57 -13.83 -2.17
CA PRO A 252 6.21 -14.65 -1.15
C PRO A 252 5.38 -15.90 -0.83
N VAL A 253 6.07 -17.02 -0.56
CA VAL A 253 5.44 -18.29 -0.18
C VAL A 253 4.46 -18.13 0.99
N TRP A 254 4.79 -17.29 1.97
CA TRP A 254 3.92 -17.07 3.13
C TRP A 254 2.59 -16.39 2.76
N ILE A 255 2.60 -15.48 1.79
CA ILE A 255 1.39 -14.81 1.28
C ILE A 255 0.54 -15.81 0.50
N VAL A 256 1.14 -16.60 -0.39
CA VAL A 256 0.41 -17.67 -1.12
C VAL A 256 -0.33 -18.59 -0.14
N ARG A 257 0.34 -19.00 0.95
CA ARG A 257 -0.28 -19.83 1.99
C ARG A 257 -1.37 -19.08 2.77
N ALA A 258 -1.17 -17.80 3.07
CA ALA A 258 -2.16 -16.98 3.75
C ALA A 258 -3.44 -16.81 2.92
N LEU A 259 -3.30 -16.43 1.64
CA LEU A 259 -4.41 -16.24 0.71
C LEU A 259 -5.17 -17.54 0.45
N ARG A 260 -4.45 -18.66 0.26
CA ARG A 260 -5.07 -19.99 0.12
C ARG A 260 -5.94 -20.35 1.33
N ARG A 261 -5.46 -20.09 2.55
CA ARG A 261 -6.23 -20.34 3.78
C ARG A 261 -7.43 -19.42 3.92
N ALA A 262 -7.28 -18.15 3.56
CA ALA A 262 -8.37 -17.18 3.57
C ALA A 262 -9.48 -17.59 2.58
N LEU A 263 -9.12 -17.92 1.34
CA LEU A 263 -10.04 -18.45 0.34
C LEU A 263 -10.71 -19.75 0.79
N ALA A 264 -9.97 -20.70 1.36
CA ALA A 264 -10.55 -21.93 1.90
C ALA A 264 -11.59 -21.66 2.99
N ALA A 265 -11.36 -20.66 3.84
CA ALA A 265 -12.32 -20.25 4.88
C ALA A 265 -13.58 -19.58 4.30
N GLU A 266 -13.51 -19.06 3.07
CA GLU A 266 -14.63 -18.54 2.28
C GLU A 266 -15.22 -19.59 1.31
N GLY A 267 -14.80 -20.87 1.38
CA GLY A 267 -15.28 -21.93 0.50
C GLY A 267 -14.79 -21.83 -0.95
N ALA A 268 -13.67 -21.15 -1.19
CA ALA A 268 -13.19 -20.73 -2.51
C ALA A 268 -11.73 -21.14 -2.78
N ALA A 269 -11.26 -22.24 -2.20
CA ALA A 269 -9.84 -22.64 -2.20
C ALA A 269 -9.25 -22.83 -3.62
N ASP A 270 -10.10 -23.16 -4.59
CA ASP A 270 -9.80 -23.37 -6.01
C ASP A 270 -9.57 -22.05 -6.78
N GLU A 271 -9.91 -20.89 -6.20
CA GLU A 271 -9.77 -19.59 -6.86
C GLU A 271 -8.41 -18.91 -6.62
N LEU A 272 -7.45 -19.60 -6.02
CA LEU A 272 -6.15 -19.02 -5.66
C LEU A 272 -5.43 -18.41 -6.86
N ASP A 273 -5.38 -19.10 -7.99
CA ASP A 273 -4.66 -18.62 -9.18
C ASP A 273 -5.29 -17.33 -9.73
N ALA A 274 -6.64 -17.26 -9.77
CA ALA A 274 -7.36 -16.07 -10.20
C ALA A 274 -7.10 -14.87 -9.29
N LEU A 275 -7.03 -15.09 -7.97
CA LEU A 275 -6.69 -14.04 -7.00
C LEU A 275 -5.25 -13.52 -7.21
N LEU A 276 -4.28 -14.42 -7.36
CA LEU A 276 -2.88 -14.04 -7.56
C LEU A 276 -2.66 -13.30 -8.89
N ASP A 277 -3.41 -13.67 -9.93
CA ASP A 277 -3.40 -12.95 -11.20
C ASP A 277 -4.02 -11.56 -11.06
N ALA A 278 -5.14 -11.43 -10.33
CA ALA A 278 -5.78 -10.14 -10.05
C ALA A 278 -4.89 -9.20 -9.20
N ASP A 279 -4.11 -9.73 -8.26
CA ASP A 279 -3.10 -8.98 -7.49
C ASP A 279 -1.95 -8.44 -8.36
N ASN A 280 -1.74 -9.01 -9.55
CA ASN A 280 -0.75 -8.56 -10.53
C ASN A 280 -1.35 -7.73 -11.67
N ALA A 281 -2.67 -7.54 -11.70
CA ALA A 281 -3.32 -6.66 -12.66
C ALA A 281 -3.23 -5.19 -12.19
N ALA A 282 -3.08 -4.27 -13.13
CA ALA A 282 -3.16 -2.84 -12.82
C ALA A 282 -4.61 -2.49 -12.40
N PRO A 283 -4.83 -1.91 -11.22
CA PRO A 283 -6.16 -1.50 -10.80
C PRO A 283 -6.60 -0.29 -11.61
N ARG A 284 -7.89 -0.19 -11.89
CA ARG A 284 -8.47 1.05 -12.40
C ARG A 284 -8.46 2.12 -11.30
N VAL A 285 -8.48 3.38 -11.71
CA VAL A 285 -8.60 4.49 -10.77
C VAL A 285 -10.06 4.64 -10.39
N ASN A 286 -10.40 4.21 -9.18
CA ASN A 286 -11.70 4.46 -8.58
C ASN A 286 -11.69 5.83 -7.91
N LEU A 287 -12.78 6.54 -8.11
CA LEU A 287 -13.10 7.83 -7.55
C LEU A 287 -14.38 7.69 -6.71
N VAL A 288 -14.52 8.54 -5.70
CA VAL A 288 -15.72 8.67 -4.88
C VAL A 288 -16.23 10.10 -4.94
N ALA A 289 -17.49 10.30 -5.32
CA ALA A 289 -18.20 11.56 -5.13
C ALA A 289 -18.66 11.65 -3.67
N LEU A 290 -18.27 12.71 -2.98
CA LEU A 290 -18.67 12.92 -1.59
C LEU A 290 -20.12 13.39 -1.54
N PRO A 291 -21.02 12.67 -0.84
CA PRO A 291 -22.43 13.05 -0.72
C PRO A 291 -22.64 14.50 -0.27
N GLY A 292 -23.57 15.19 -0.92
CA GLY A 292 -23.86 16.61 -0.66
C GLY A 292 -22.87 17.60 -1.29
N LEU A 293 -21.77 17.14 -1.89
CA LEU A 293 -20.79 17.99 -2.59
C LEU A 293 -20.67 17.69 -4.09
N ALA A 294 -20.80 16.42 -4.47
CA ALA A 294 -20.78 15.98 -5.85
C ALA A 294 -21.68 14.76 -6.04
N SER A 295 -21.98 14.44 -7.29
CA SER A 295 -22.62 13.19 -7.68
C SER A 295 -21.82 12.47 -8.76
N PRO A 296 -21.87 11.11 -8.83
CA PRO A 296 -21.12 10.36 -9.83
C PRO A 296 -21.37 10.78 -11.28
N GLY A 297 -22.57 11.30 -11.61
CA GLY A 297 -22.92 11.75 -12.95
C GLY A 297 -22.32 13.10 -13.37
N GLU A 298 -21.66 13.84 -12.46
CA GLU A 298 -21.09 15.15 -12.76
C GLU A 298 -19.68 15.09 -13.37
N ILE A 299 -19.02 13.93 -13.32
CA ILE A 299 -17.62 13.78 -13.73
C ILE A 299 -17.56 13.23 -15.15
N ALA A 300 -17.24 14.12 -16.10
CA ALA A 300 -16.91 13.71 -17.47
C ALA A 300 -15.75 12.70 -17.45
N ASP A 301 -15.78 11.73 -18.37
CA ASP A 301 -14.75 10.70 -18.51
C ASP A 301 -14.59 9.74 -17.30
N ALA A 302 -15.64 9.60 -16.49
CA ALA A 302 -15.78 8.55 -15.49
C ALA A 302 -17.09 7.78 -15.68
N GLU A 303 -17.06 6.48 -15.40
CA GLU A 303 -18.22 5.59 -15.44
C GLU A 303 -18.62 5.21 -14.01
N PRO A 304 -19.92 5.14 -13.65
CA PRO A 304 -20.34 4.68 -12.34
C PRO A 304 -19.69 3.34 -11.96
N ASP A 305 -19.29 3.22 -10.69
CA ASP A 305 -18.79 1.96 -10.16
C ASP A 305 -19.92 0.92 -10.13
N ARG A 306 -19.55 -0.36 -10.14
CA ARG A 306 -20.53 -1.46 -10.24
C ARG A 306 -21.38 -1.59 -8.98
N PHE A 307 -20.75 -1.49 -7.81
CA PHE A 307 -21.38 -1.75 -6.52
C PHE A 307 -21.55 -0.50 -5.69
N SER A 308 -20.55 0.39 -5.63
CA SER A 308 -20.65 1.60 -4.82
C SER A 308 -21.58 2.65 -5.47
N PRO A 309 -22.68 3.06 -4.81
CA PRO A 309 -23.62 4.04 -5.37
C PRO A 309 -23.06 5.48 -5.45
N VAL A 310 -21.90 5.73 -4.85
CA VAL A 310 -21.19 7.02 -4.85
C VAL A 310 -19.85 6.94 -5.59
N GLY A 311 -19.54 5.75 -6.11
CA GLY A 311 -18.28 5.45 -6.77
C GLY A 311 -18.37 5.63 -8.28
N MET A 312 -17.22 5.88 -8.88
CA MET A 312 -17.02 5.89 -10.32
C MET A 312 -15.60 5.49 -10.66
N THR A 313 -15.40 4.90 -11.83
CA THR A 313 -14.10 4.54 -12.36
C THR A 313 -13.71 5.52 -13.47
N SER A 314 -12.54 6.13 -13.35
CA SER A 314 -11.99 6.98 -14.42
C SER A 314 -11.65 6.13 -15.66
N THR A 315 -11.99 6.65 -16.84
CA THR A 315 -11.67 6.04 -18.14
C THR A 315 -10.20 6.17 -18.52
N GLY A 316 -9.42 6.97 -17.78
CA GLY A 316 -7.98 7.12 -17.93
C GLY A 316 -7.50 8.52 -17.57
N GLY A 317 -6.17 8.70 -17.61
CA GLY A 317 -5.53 9.99 -17.36
C GLY A 317 -5.17 10.24 -15.89
N ASP A 318 -4.76 11.47 -15.62
CA ASP A 318 -4.39 11.94 -14.28
C ASP A 318 -5.65 12.35 -13.50
N PRO A 319 -5.97 11.71 -12.36
CA PRO A 319 -7.13 12.08 -11.56
C PRO A 319 -7.08 13.52 -11.05
N GLU A 320 -5.89 14.10 -10.89
CA GLU A 320 -5.75 15.50 -10.47
C GLU A 320 -6.20 16.48 -11.56
N SER A 321 -6.37 16.02 -12.81
CA SER A 321 -6.90 16.86 -13.88
C SER A 321 -8.39 17.17 -13.75
N PHE A 322 -9.15 16.40 -12.97
CA PHE A 322 -10.57 16.65 -12.74
C PHE A 322 -10.77 17.82 -11.75
N PRO A 323 -11.47 18.91 -12.12
CA PRO A 323 -11.70 20.05 -11.23
C PRO A 323 -12.32 19.66 -9.89
N ALA A 324 -13.29 18.74 -9.90
CA ALA A 324 -13.95 18.25 -8.69
C ALA A 324 -13.00 17.48 -7.74
N VAL A 325 -11.93 16.88 -8.27
CA VAL A 325 -10.89 16.24 -7.45
C VAL A 325 -10.00 17.28 -6.79
N HIS A 326 -9.57 18.31 -7.54
CA HIS A 326 -8.80 19.43 -7.00
C HIS A 326 -9.58 20.21 -5.93
N GLU A 327 -10.88 20.39 -6.12
CA GLU A 327 -11.80 21.01 -5.15
C GLU A 327 -12.08 20.12 -3.93
N GLY A 328 -11.69 18.85 -3.96
CA GLY A 328 -11.88 17.88 -2.89
C GLY A 328 -13.31 17.32 -2.76
N ARG A 329 -14.22 17.67 -3.69
CA ARG A 329 -15.60 17.14 -3.75
C ARG A 329 -15.64 15.69 -4.27
N VAL A 330 -14.64 15.31 -5.06
CA VAL A 330 -14.38 13.94 -5.51
C VAL A 330 -12.99 13.52 -5.02
N ARG A 331 -12.79 12.24 -4.70
CA ARG A 331 -11.49 11.73 -4.22
C ARG A 331 -11.13 10.41 -4.87
N VAL A 332 -9.83 10.11 -5.00
CA VAL A 332 -9.37 8.76 -5.37
C VAL A 332 -9.56 7.82 -4.18
N GLN A 333 -10.37 6.77 -4.35
CA GLN A 333 -10.63 5.77 -3.32
C GLN A 333 -11.11 4.46 -3.94
N ASP A 334 -10.52 3.34 -3.52
CA ASP A 334 -10.98 2.00 -3.92
C ASP A 334 -12.45 1.77 -3.54
N GLU A 335 -13.21 1.19 -4.46
CA GLU A 335 -14.62 0.89 -4.29
C GLU A 335 -14.90 0.05 -3.03
N GLY A 336 -14.06 -0.92 -2.69
CA GLY A 336 -14.20 -1.72 -1.46
C GLY A 336 -14.05 -0.89 -0.18
N SER A 337 -13.22 0.16 -0.21
CA SER A 337 -13.13 1.12 0.89
C SER A 337 -14.38 2.01 1.00
N GLN A 338 -15.00 2.35 -0.14
CA GLN A 338 -16.26 3.09 -0.17
C GLN A 338 -17.36 2.24 0.48
N LEU A 339 -17.52 0.98 0.03
CA LEU A 339 -18.49 0.04 0.58
C LEU A 339 -18.31 -0.19 2.08
N ALA A 340 -17.07 -0.27 2.58
CA ALA A 340 -16.80 -0.41 4.00
C ALA A 340 -17.32 0.78 4.84
N ALA A 341 -17.14 2.01 4.36
CA ALA A 341 -17.69 3.20 5.02
C ALA A 341 -19.22 3.26 4.92
N LEU A 342 -19.78 2.95 3.74
CA LEU A 342 -21.22 2.94 3.51
C LEU A 342 -21.94 1.84 4.30
N ALA A 343 -21.29 0.68 4.52
CA ALA A 343 -21.83 -0.36 5.38
C ALA A 343 -22.14 0.19 6.77
N LEU A 344 -21.27 1.04 7.33
CA LEU A 344 -21.52 1.70 8.62
C LEU A 344 -22.53 2.85 8.51
N SER A 345 -22.33 3.76 7.54
CA SER A 345 -23.13 5.00 7.46
C SER A 345 -24.58 4.75 7.03
N ARG A 346 -24.84 3.65 6.31
CA ARG A 346 -26.17 3.30 5.80
C ARG A 346 -26.77 2.04 6.40
N ALA A 347 -26.13 1.40 7.39
CA ALA A 347 -26.70 0.27 8.13
C ALA A 347 -28.09 0.55 8.72
N ARG A 348 -28.32 1.80 9.16
CA ARG A 348 -29.61 2.29 9.64
C ARG A 348 -29.75 3.80 9.36
N PRO A 349 -30.98 4.34 9.31
CA PRO A 349 -31.20 5.77 9.16
C PRO A 349 -30.39 6.59 10.16
N VAL A 350 -29.80 7.69 9.71
CA VAL A 350 -29.04 8.60 10.58
C VAL A 350 -30.00 9.40 11.45
N ARG A 351 -29.77 9.39 12.77
CA ARG A 351 -30.49 10.27 13.70
C ARG A 351 -29.74 11.60 13.82
N PRO A 352 -30.41 12.76 13.68
CA PRO A 352 -29.77 14.05 13.91
C PRO A 352 -29.13 14.10 15.30
N GLY A 353 -27.90 14.61 15.37
CA GLY A 353 -27.11 14.67 16.59
C GLY A 353 -26.27 13.42 16.88
N GLU A 354 -26.30 12.37 16.05
CA GLU A 354 -25.38 11.23 16.20
C GLU A 354 -23.92 11.70 16.19
N ARG A 355 -23.10 11.03 17.01
CA ARG A 355 -21.64 11.24 17.07
C ARG A 355 -20.93 10.04 16.46
N TRP A 356 -20.17 10.28 15.42
CA TRP A 356 -19.43 9.24 14.70
C TRP A 356 -17.94 9.36 14.98
N LEU A 357 -17.22 8.25 14.91
CA LEU A 357 -15.77 8.18 15.07
C LEU A 357 -15.13 7.40 13.92
N ASP A 358 -14.12 7.97 13.26
CA ASP A 358 -13.13 7.20 12.51
C ASP A 358 -11.88 7.04 13.39
N LEU A 359 -11.68 5.85 13.95
CA LEU A 359 -10.68 5.59 14.99
C LEU A 359 -9.25 5.58 14.44
N CYS A 360 -9.07 5.25 13.16
CA CYS A 360 -7.79 5.08 12.48
C CYS A 360 -7.83 5.76 11.10
N ALA A 361 -8.06 7.07 11.10
CA ALA A 361 -8.55 7.79 9.92
C ALA A 361 -7.52 7.95 8.79
N GLY A 362 -6.21 7.85 9.04
CA GLY A 362 -5.19 8.20 8.04
C GLY A 362 -5.20 7.29 6.81
N PRO A 363 -5.09 7.82 5.57
CA PRO A 363 -4.85 9.23 5.20
C PRO A 363 -6.11 10.09 5.02
N GLY A 364 -7.30 9.61 5.40
CA GLY A 364 -8.54 10.42 5.46
C GLY A 364 -9.58 10.11 4.39
N GLY A 365 -9.35 9.08 3.56
CA GLY A 365 -10.30 8.71 2.51
C GLY A 365 -11.67 8.29 3.07
N LYS A 366 -11.70 7.33 4.00
CA LYS A 366 -12.95 6.86 4.62
C LYS A 366 -13.55 7.94 5.53
N ALA A 367 -12.71 8.65 6.28
CA ALA A 367 -13.11 9.82 7.06
C ALA A 367 -13.86 10.87 6.24
N ALA A 368 -13.38 11.23 5.04
CA ALA A 368 -14.06 12.21 4.19
C ALA A 368 -15.44 11.74 3.73
N LEU A 369 -15.57 10.46 3.34
CA LEU A 369 -16.86 9.87 2.96
C LEU A 369 -17.81 9.81 4.17
N LEU A 370 -17.32 9.37 5.34
CA LEU A 370 -18.11 9.35 6.58
C LEU A 370 -18.54 10.76 7.00
N ALA A 371 -17.68 11.77 6.88
CA ALA A 371 -18.01 13.15 7.22
C ALA A 371 -19.12 13.70 6.32
N ALA A 372 -19.07 13.38 5.02
CA ALA A 372 -20.07 13.80 4.05
C ALA A 372 -21.44 13.14 4.32
N GLU A 373 -21.44 11.84 4.62
CA GLU A 373 -22.64 11.09 5.03
C GLU A 373 -23.20 11.62 6.37
N ALA A 374 -22.34 11.84 7.37
CA ALA A 374 -22.72 12.37 8.67
C ALA A 374 -23.37 13.75 8.54
N ARG A 375 -22.73 14.67 7.80
CA ARG A 375 -23.23 16.03 7.55
C ARG A 375 -24.60 16.00 6.87
N THR A 376 -24.77 15.15 5.86
CA THR A 376 -26.06 14.99 5.15
C THR A 376 -27.16 14.49 6.09
N GLY A 377 -26.83 13.62 7.05
CA GLY A 377 -27.75 13.08 8.04
C GLY A 377 -27.92 13.92 9.32
N GLY A 378 -27.25 15.07 9.44
CA GLY A 378 -27.28 15.90 10.66
C GLY A 378 -26.47 15.34 11.84
N ALA A 379 -25.49 14.49 11.58
CA ALA A 379 -24.54 13.91 12.53
C ALA A 379 -23.18 14.63 12.49
N SER A 380 -22.30 14.31 13.44
CA SER A 380 -20.93 14.85 13.54
C SER A 380 -19.90 13.73 13.48
N LEU A 381 -18.69 14.02 12.97
CA LEU A 381 -17.57 13.09 12.93
C LEU A 381 -16.42 13.60 13.82
N LEU A 382 -15.79 12.68 14.55
CA LEU A 382 -14.43 12.83 15.09
C LEU A 382 -13.50 11.89 14.29
N ALA A 383 -12.37 12.40 13.82
CA ALA A 383 -11.34 11.57 13.19
C ALA A 383 -10.09 11.48 14.09
N ASN A 384 -9.58 10.27 14.31
CA ASN A 384 -8.38 10.02 15.10
C ASN A 384 -7.26 9.43 14.23
N GLU A 385 -6.04 9.97 14.35
CA GLU A 385 -4.85 9.41 13.69
C GLU A 385 -3.61 9.64 14.53
N VAL A 386 -2.87 8.58 14.82
CA VAL A 386 -1.70 8.61 15.72
C VAL A 386 -0.50 9.32 15.11
N VAL A 387 -0.31 9.26 13.79
CA VAL A 387 0.86 9.85 13.12
C VAL A 387 0.55 11.30 12.71
N PRO A 388 1.27 12.33 13.23
CA PRO A 388 0.97 13.74 12.94
C PRO A 388 0.95 14.08 11.45
N GLY A 389 1.87 13.52 10.66
CA GLY A 389 1.89 13.71 9.21
C GLY A 389 0.64 13.15 8.51
N ARG A 390 0.17 11.97 8.90
CA ARG A 390 -1.07 11.38 8.36
C ARG A 390 -2.30 12.14 8.86
N ALA A 391 -2.32 12.63 10.10
CA ALA A 391 -3.38 13.49 10.60
C ALA A 391 -3.46 14.81 9.80
N GLY A 392 -2.33 15.33 9.31
CA GLY A 392 -2.31 16.43 8.34
C GLY A 392 -3.06 16.10 7.05
N LEU A 393 -2.85 14.90 6.49
CA LEU A 393 -3.58 14.42 5.31
C LEU A 393 -5.08 14.26 5.60
N VAL A 394 -5.45 13.79 6.80
CA VAL A 394 -6.86 13.68 7.22
C VAL A 394 -7.53 15.07 7.26
N ARG A 395 -6.87 16.08 7.85
CA ARG A 395 -7.38 17.46 7.84
C ARG A 395 -7.56 18.01 6.42
N GLN A 396 -6.60 17.76 5.54
CA GLN A 396 -6.72 18.12 4.13
C GLN A 396 -7.88 17.38 3.45
N ALA A 397 -8.11 16.11 3.81
CA ALA A 397 -9.18 15.32 3.25
C ALA A 397 -10.58 15.83 3.64
N LEU A 398 -10.71 16.35 4.85
CA LEU A 398 -11.96 16.85 5.42
C LEU A 398 -12.27 18.31 5.05
N ALA A 399 -11.26 19.09 4.65
CA ALA A 399 -11.39 20.53 4.41
C ALA A 399 -12.51 20.90 3.41
N ALA A 400 -12.72 20.09 2.37
CA ALA A 400 -13.77 20.30 1.38
C ALA A 400 -15.17 19.91 1.87
N VAL A 401 -15.25 19.05 2.89
CA VAL A 401 -16.52 18.58 3.48
C VAL A 401 -16.97 19.52 4.58
N ASP A 402 -16.12 19.66 5.59
CA ASP A 402 -16.34 20.54 6.72
C ASP A 402 -15.01 20.74 7.47
N PRO A 403 -14.40 21.94 7.37
CA PRO A 403 -13.13 22.21 8.04
C PRO A 403 -13.24 22.27 9.57
N SER A 404 -14.46 22.24 10.13
CA SER A 404 -14.69 22.21 11.57
C SER A 404 -14.66 20.80 12.18
N VAL A 405 -14.64 19.75 11.35
CA VAL A 405 -14.50 18.36 11.82
C VAL A 405 -13.22 18.21 12.63
N GLU A 406 -13.36 17.71 13.85
CA GLU A 406 -12.23 17.55 14.75
C GLU A 406 -11.32 16.40 14.28
N VAL A 407 -10.01 16.69 14.22
CA VAL A 407 -8.97 15.68 13.95
C VAL A 407 -8.04 15.58 15.15
N ARG A 408 -8.28 14.57 15.98
CA ARG A 408 -7.43 14.19 17.12
C ARG A 408 -6.15 13.53 16.61
N THR A 409 -5.02 13.98 17.12
CA THR A 409 -3.72 13.33 16.90
C THR A 409 -3.28 12.64 18.16
N GLY A 410 -3.56 11.34 18.27
CA GLY A 410 -3.26 10.54 19.46
C GLY A 410 -3.50 9.05 19.23
N ASP A 411 -3.17 8.24 20.23
CA ASP A 411 -3.38 6.80 20.17
C ASP A 411 -4.88 6.49 20.26
N GLY A 412 -5.37 5.62 19.38
CA GLY A 412 -6.77 5.19 19.38
C GLY A 412 -7.12 4.31 20.59
N ARG A 413 -6.12 3.70 21.23
CA ARG A 413 -6.31 2.85 22.42
C ARG A 413 -6.80 3.61 23.65
N ASP A 414 -6.58 4.92 23.67
CA ASP A 414 -6.98 5.78 24.80
C ASP A 414 -8.43 6.27 24.69
N LEU A 415 -9.03 6.27 23.49
CA LEU A 415 -10.35 6.89 23.26
C LEU A 415 -11.50 6.23 24.02
N GLY A 416 -11.43 4.92 24.24
CA GLY A 416 -12.42 4.19 25.02
C GLY A 416 -12.52 4.66 26.47
N ASP A 417 -11.41 5.16 27.02
CA ASP A 417 -11.34 5.64 28.41
C ASP A 417 -11.56 7.16 28.50
N GLU A 418 -11.13 7.91 27.47
CA GLU A 418 -11.36 9.36 27.36
C GLU A 418 -12.83 9.71 27.07
N GLN A 419 -13.50 8.92 26.23
CA GLN A 419 -14.86 9.19 25.74
C GLN A 419 -15.73 7.92 25.77
N PRO A 420 -15.97 7.33 26.96
CA PRO A 420 -16.78 6.11 27.07
C PRO A 420 -18.22 6.34 26.62
N GLY A 421 -18.78 5.38 25.88
CA GLY A 421 -20.19 5.39 25.47
C GLY A 421 -20.64 6.62 24.67
N SER A 422 -19.70 7.31 24.01
CA SER A 422 -19.89 8.64 23.45
C SER A 422 -20.22 8.67 21.96
N PHE A 423 -20.08 7.55 21.25
CA PHE A 423 -20.26 7.48 19.79
C PHE A 423 -21.35 6.49 19.39
N ASP A 424 -22.26 6.92 18.52
CA ASP A 424 -23.33 6.08 17.97
C ASP A 424 -22.83 5.16 16.86
N ARG A 425 -21.79 5.60 16.13
CA ARG A 425 -21.15 4.84 15.06
C ARG A 425 -19.64 4.98 15.12
N ILE A 426 -18.94 3.87 14.99
CA ILE A 426 -17.48 3.86 14.96
C ILE A 426 -17.01 3.06 13.75
N LEU A 427 -16.11 3.63 12.95
CA LEU A 427 -15.32 2.91 11.98
C LEU A 427 -13.94 2.64 12.59
N LEU A 428 -13.57 1.37 12.67
CA LEU A 428 -12.22 0.92 12.96
C LEU A 428 -11.64 0.30 11.67
N ASP A 429 -11.01 1.14 10.84
CA ASP A 429 -10.15 0.71 9.73
C ASP A 429 -8.78 0.33 10.30
N ALA A 430 -8.67 -0.90 10.80
CA ALA A 430 -7.60 -1.29 11.70
C ALA A 430 -6.25 -1.40 10.96
N PRO A 431 -5.13 -0.96 11.59
CA PRO A 431 -3.80 -1.15 11.01
C PRO A 431 -3.51 -2.63 10.81
N CYS A 432 -3.26 -3.04 9.57
CA CYS A 432 -3.11 -4.44 9.19
C CYS A 432 -1.90 -4.67 8.28
N THR A 433 -1.70 -5.92 7.86
CA THR A 433 -0.61 -6.30 6.94
C THR A 433 -0.75 -5.65 5.55
N GLY A 434 -1.96 -5.21 5.18
CA GLY A 434 -2.24 -4.58 3.88
C GLY A 434 -2.26 -5.55 2.69
N LEU A 435 -2.39 -6.86 2.96
CA LEU A 435 -2.37 -7.91 1.94
C LEU A 435 -3.53 -7.85 0.94
N GLY A 436 -4.55 -7.05 1.18
CA GLY A 436 -5.67 -6.87 0.25
C GLY A 436 -5.45 -5.78 -0.80
N ALA A 437 -4.44 -4.91 -0.62
CA ALA A 437 -4.17 -3.78 -1.51
C ALA A 437 -2.99 -4.03 -2.47
N LEU A 438 -2.62 -5.30 -2.72
CA LEU A 438 -1.39 -5.66 -3.45
C LEU A 438 -1.38 -5.20 -4.91
N ARG A 439 -2.53 -5.05 -5.56
CA ARG A 439 -2.60 -4.51 -6.92
C ARG A 439 -2.27 -3.01 -7.00
N ARG A 440 -2.56 -2.25 -5.92
CA ARG A 440 -2.26 -0.80 -5.80
C ARG A 440 -0.88 -0.53 -5.21
N ARG A 441 -0.41 -1.41 -4.33
CA ARG A 441 0.88 -1.33 -3.62
C ARG A 441 1.64 -2.65 -3.76
N PRO A 442 2.10 -3.01 -4.97
CA PRO A 442 2.75 -4.30 -5.23
C PRO A 442 3.97 -4.54 -4.36
N GLU A 443 4.73 -3.50 -4.03
CA GLU A 443 5.90 -3.57 -3.15
C GLU A 443 5.56 -4.02 -1.72
N ALA A 444 4.31 -3.86 -1.27
CA ALA A 444 3.91 -4.19 0.09
C ALA A 444 4.08 -5.69 0.41
N ARG A 445 3.95 -6.56 -0.60
CA ARG A 445 4.11 -8.02 -0.42
C ARG A 445 5.54 -8.41 0.01
N TRP A 446 6.55 -7.57 -0.26
CA TRP A 446 7.95 -7.85 0.08
C TRP A 446 8.42 -7.17 1.36
N ARG A 447 7.61 -6.29 1.94
CA ARG A 447 7.92 -5.54 3.17
C ARG A 447 7.41 -6.23 4.43
N LYS A 448 6.41 -7.09 4.28
CA LYS A 448 5.79 -7.84 5.36
C LYS A 448 6.27 -9.28 5.39
N SER A 449 6.25 -9.83 6.58
CA SER A 449 6.58 -11.20 6.90
C SER A 449 5.44 -11.84 7.68
N ALA A 450 5.43 -13.17 7.76
CA ALA A 450 4.49 -13.89 8.59
C ALA A 450 4.57 -13.50 10.09
N ALA A 451 5.73 -13.02 10.55
CA ALA A 451 5.95 -12.61 11.94
C ALA A 451 5.24 -11.29 12.30
N ASP A 452 4.90 -10.46 11.30
CA ASP A 452 4.22 -9.18 11.54
C ASP A 452 2.74 -9.35 11.90
N VAL A 453 2.14 -10.50 11.58
CA VAL A 453 0.70 -10.75 11.75
C VAL A 453 0.29 -10.71 13.22
N GLU A 454 1.03 -11.36 14.11
CA GLU A 454 0.64 -11.50 15.52
C GLU A 454 0.69 -10.16 16.28
N PRO A 455 1.76 -9.35 16.19
CA PRO A 455 1.77 -8.01 16.78
C PRO A 455 0.66 -7.10 16.24
N LEU A 456 0.35 -7.17 14.94
CA LEU A 456 -0.73 -6.40 14.33
C LEU A 456 -2.11 -6.86 14.85
N ALA A 457 -2.35 -8.18 14.94
CA ALA A 457 -3.58 -8.72 15.49
C ALA A 457 -3.79 -8.34 16.97
N ALA A 458 -2.71 -8.30 17.75
CA ALA A 458 -2.77 -7.82 19.14
C ALA A 458 -3.18 -6.35 19.20
N LEU A 459 -2.52 -5.48 18.40
CA LEU A 459 -2.88 -4.06 18.31
C LEU A 459 -4.32 -3.84 17.82
N GLN A 460 -4.77 -4.62 16.83
CA GLN A 460 -6.15 -4.60 16.34
C GLN A 460 -7.13 -4.95 17.47
N GLY A 461 -6.81 -5.94 18.31
CA GLY A 461 -7.58 -6.30 19.49
C GLY A 461 -7.67 -5.16 20.52
N GLU A 462 -6.55 -4.51 20.83
CA GLU A 462 -6.50 -3.36 21.76
C GLU A 462 -7.32 -2.16 21.24
N LEU A 463 -7.22 -1.86 19.95
CA LEU A 463 -8.01 -0.81 19.31
C LEU A 463 -9.50 -1.15 19.27
N LEU A 464 -9.84 -2.42 19.01
CA LEU A 464 -11.22 -2.89 19.05
C LEU A 464 -11.79 -2.80 20.47
N ASP A 465 -11.03 -3.16 21.50
CA ASP A 465 -11.45 -3.01 22.89
C ASP A 465 -11.71 -1.55 23.26
N SER A 466 -10.85 -0.62 22.81
CA SER A 466 -11.07 0.83 22.98
C SER A 466 -12.32 1.31 22.24
N ALA A 467 -12.50 0.89 20.97
CA ALA A 467 -13.67 1.23 20.18
C ALA A 467 -14.97 0.79 20.86
N VAL A 468 -14.99 -0.43 21.40
CA VAL A 468 -16.17 -0.97 22.10
C VAL A 468 -16.50 -0.19 23.36
N ARG A 469 -15.49 0.24 24.15
CA ARG A 469 -15.71 1.10 25.32
C ARG A 469 -16.25 2.48 24.93
N ALA A 470 -15.76 3.05 23.84
CA ALA A 470 -16.21 4.33 23.30
C ALA A 470 -17.62 4.27 22.67
N LEU A 471 -18.08 3.08 22.25
CA LEU A 471 -19.36 2.90 21.57
C LEU A 471 -20.54 3.03 22.53
N ALA A 472 -21.53 3.86 22.19
CA ALA A 472 -22.77 4.00 22.93
C ALA A 472 -23.55 2.66 22.99
N PRO A 473 -24.43 2.45 23.98
CA PRO A 473 -25.38 1.34 23.96
C PRO A 473 -26.20 1.32 22.66
N ASP A 474 -26.38 0.15 22.06
CA ASP A 474 -26.99 -0.01 20.71
C ASP A 474 -26.24 0.71 19.58
N GLY A 475 -25.02 1.20 19.83
CA GLY A 475 -24.14 1.77 18.81
C GLY A 475 -23.64 0.72 17.82
N LEU A 476 -23.26 1.17 16.62
CA LEU A 476 -22.71 0.34 15.57
C LEU A 476 -21.21 0.55 15.43
N LEU A 477 -20.46 -0.54 15.30
CA LEU A 477 -19.03 -0.53 15.05
C LEU A 477 -18.72 -1.34 13.80
N ALA A 478 -18.07 -0.72 12.81
CA ALA A 478 -17.52 -1.41 11.67
C ALA A 478 -16.05 -1.76 11.95
N TYR A 479 -15.75 -3.05 12.08
CA TYR A 479 -14.39 -3.55 12.04
C TYR A 479 -14.00 -3.83 10.60
N VAL A 480 -12.98 -3.12 10.11
CA VAL A 480 -12.55 -3.15 8.72
C VAL A 480 -11.05 -3.40 8.66
N THR A 481 -10.62 -4.27 7.73
CA THR A 481 -9.20 -4.43 7.40
C THR A 481 -9.00 -4.60 5.89
N CYS A 482 -7.93 -4.02 5.36
CA CYS A 482 -7.45 -4.33 4.01
C CYS A 482 -6.52 -5.56 4.00
N SER A 483 -6.86 -6.60 4.75
CA SER A 483 -6.14 -7.89 4.79
C SER A 483 -7.14 -9.04 4.87
N PRO A 484 -7.04 -10.07 4.01
CA PRO A 484 -7.86 -11.27 4.14
C PRO A 484 -7.26 -12.28 5.16
N HIS A 485 -6.14 -11.96 5.82
CA HIS A 485 -5.47 -12.91 6.70
C HIS A 485 -6.35 -13.26 7.92
N LEU A 486 -6.66 -14.54 8.11
CA LEU A 486 -7.59 -15.01 9.17
C LEU A 486 -7.21 -14.57 10.60
N GLY A 487 -5.90 -14.38 10.84
CA GLY A 487 -5.38 -13.85 12.10
C GLY A 487 -5.75 -12.39 12.38
N GLU A 488 -6.05 -11.61 11.34
CA GLU A 488 -6.39 -10.17 11.41
C GLU A 488 -7.89 -9.91 11.15
N THR A 489 -8.64 -10.96 10.79
CA THR A 489 -10.07 -10.86 10.48
C THR A 489 -10.87 -11.62 11.53
N ARG A 490 -11.25 -12.86 11.22
CA ARG A 490 -12.12 -13.69 12.04
C ARG A 490 -11.56 -13.94 13.44
N ARG A 491 -10.24 -14.11 13.58
CA ARG A 491 -9.62 -14.38 14.89
C ARG A 491 -9.72 -13.18 15.84
N VAL A 492 -9.52 -11.96 15.35
CA VAL A 492 -9.65 -10.74 16.18
C VAL A 492 -11.08 -10.59 16.69
N LEU A 493 -12.06 -10.78 15.80
CA LEU A 493 -13.48 -10.72 16.16
C LEU A 493 -13.90 -11.79 17.16
N ALA A 494 -13.48 -13.04 16.96
CA ALA A 494 -13.79 -14.13 17.88
C ALA A 494 -13.30 -13.82 19.30
N LEU A 495 -12.05 -13.34 19.43
CA LEU A 495 -11.49 -12.94 20.71
C LEU A 495 -12.22 -11.72 21.32
N ALA A 496 -12.71 -10.78 20.50
CA ALA A 496 -13.47 -9.64 20.99
C ALA A 496 -14.85 -10.04 21.51
N GLN A 497 -15.53 -10.99 20.86
CA GLN A 497 -16.81 -11.54 21.34
C GLN A 497 -16.69 -12.34 22.64
N GLU A 498 -15.51 -12.89 22.94
CA GLU A 498 -15.22 -13.51 24.25
C GLU A 498 -15.06 -12.47 25.37
N ARG A 499 -14.59 -11.25 25.03
CA ARG A 499 -14.32 -10.17 26.01
C ARG A 499 -15.49 -9.21 26.21
N HIS A 500 -16.34 -9.04 25.19
CA HIS A 500 -17.38 -8.03 25.16
C HIS A 500 -18.71 -8.60 24.67
N GLU A 501 -19.81 -8.04 25.16
CA GLU A 501 -21.17 -8.37 24.70
C GLU A 501 -21.47 -7.71 23.34
N LEU A 502 -20.88 -8.29 22.29
CA LEU A 502 -21.03 -7.84 20.92
C LEU A 502 -21.89 -8.81 20.11
N GLU A 503 -22.87 -8.24 19.42
CA GLU A 503 -23.66 -8.94 18.41
C GLU A 503 -23.08 -8.70 17.03
N LEU A 504 -22.87 -9.76 16.26
CA LEU A 504 -22.53 -9.66 14.84
C LEU A 504 -23.79 -9.26 14.07
N VAL A 505 -23.74 -8.13 13.38
CA VAL A 505 -24.78 -7.71 12.45
C VAL A 505 -24.55 -8.41 11.11
N ASP A 506 -25.64 -8.84 10.44
CA ASP A 506 -25.59 -9.41 9.10
C ASP A 506 -25.10 -8.36 8.08
N THR A 507 -23.78 -8.28 7.91
CA THR A 507 -23.12 -7.31 7.05
C THR A 507 -23.45 -7.54 5.57
N PRO A 508 -23.52 -8.80 5.07
CA PRO A 508 -24.05 -9.06 3.73
C PRO A 508 -25.45 -8.49 3.50
N ALA A 509 -26.40 -8.68 4.42
CA ALA A 509 -27.75 -8.15 4.29
C ALA A 509 -27.76 -6.61 4.23
N VAL A 510 -26.96 -5.95 5.09
CA VAL A 510 -26.80 -4.49 5.05
C VAL A 510 -26.26 -4.04 3.69
N LEU A 511 -25.17 -4.64 3.21
CA LEU A 511 -24.54 -4.22 1.96
C LEU A 511 -25.44 -4.47 0.74
N ARG A 512 -26.23 -5.55 0.71
CA ARG A 512 -27.24 -5.76 -0.35
C ARG A 512 -28.28 -4.64 -0.44
N GLY A 513 -28.56 -3.95 0.67
CA GLY A 513 -29.43 -2.77 0.69
C GLY A 513 -28.74 -1.45 0.33
N VAL A 514 -27.41 -1.45 0.18
CA VAL A 514 -26.58 -0.27 -0.08
C VAL A 514 -26.04 -0.25 -1.50
N THR A 515 -25.69 -1.41 -2.06
CA THR A 515 -25.00 -1.53 -3.34
C THR A 515 -25.92 -1.22 -4.52
N ALA A 516 -25.37 -0.61 -5.57
CA ALA A 516 -26.09 -0.30 -6.81
C ALA A 516 -26.47 -1.59 -7.57
N ASP A 517 -25.50 -2.47 -7.82
CA ASP A 517 -25.73 -3.81 -8.37
C ASP A 517 -25.64 -4.90 -7.28
N PRO A 518 -26.21 -6.11 -7.51
CA PRO A 518 -26.06 -7.24 -6.61
C PRO A 518 -24.59 -7.59 -6.36
N LEU A 519 -24.16 -7.49 -5.10
CA LEU A 519 -22.83 -7.88 -4.65
C LEU A 519 -22.76 -9.41 -4.42
N PRO A 520 -21.95 -10.16 -5.18
CA PRO A 520 -21.88 -11.62 -5.06
C PRO A 520 -21.13 -12.03 -3.79
N LEU A 521 -21.88 -12.39 -2.75
CA LEU A 521 -21.36 -12.81 -1.45
C LEU A 521 -21.77 -14.26 -1.13
N PRO A 522 -20.92 -15.05 -0.45
CA PRO A 522 -21.29 -16.40 -0.04
C PRO A 522 -22.42 -16.38 1.01
N ASP A 523 -23.27 -17.40 1.02
CA ASP A 523 -24.27 -17.60 2.07
C ASP A 523 -23.63 -18.13 3.35
N GLY A 524 -24.11 -17.67 4.51
CA GLY A 524 -23.74 -18.19 5.84
C GLY A 524 -22.93 -17.24 6.71
N PRO A 525 -21.79 -16.68 6.26
CA PRO A 525 -21.04 -15.70 7.04
C PRO A 525 -21.82 -14.42 7.31
N LEU A 526 -21.67 -13.85 8.51
CA LEU A 526 -22.22 -12.53 8.87
C LEU A 526 -21.26 -11.37 8.53
N HIS A 527 -20.03 -11.69 8.11
CA HIS A 527 -19.04 -10.74 7.62
C HIS A 527 -19.02 -10.71 6.09
N VAL A 528 -18.40 -9.67 5.54
CA VAL A 528 -18.10 -9.55 4.11
C VAL A 528 -16.60 -9.61 3.89
N GLN A 529 -16.18 -10.45 2.93
CA GLN A 529 -14.83 -10.45 2.39
C GLN A 529 -14.89 -10.12 0.89
N LEU A 530 -14.46 -8.91 0.55
CA LEU A 530 -14.25 -8.50 -0.84
C LEU A 530 -12.94 -9.05 -1.37
N TRP A 531 -12.87 -9.21 -2.69
CA TRP A 531 -11.80 -9.90 -3.39
C TRP A 531 -11.55 -9.27 -4.77
N PRO A 532 -10.29 -9.04 -5.17
CA PRO A 532 -9.97 -8.47 -6.47
C PRO A 532 -10.51 -9.26 -7.66
N HIS A 533 -10.39 -10.58 -7.67
CA HIS A 533 -10.80 -11.42 -8.79
C HIS A 533 -12.32 -11.59 -8.92
N ARG A 534 -13.08 -11.45 -7.83
CA ARG A 534 -14.55 -11.54 -7.84
C ARG A 534 -15.23 -10.19 -8.06
N HIS A 535 -14.72 -9.15 -7.42
CA HIS A 535 -15.40 -7.87 -7.28
C HIS A 535 -14.71 -6.74 -8.03
N GLY A 536 -13.47 -6.90 -8.45
CA GLY A 536 -12.71 -5.79 -9.05
C GLY A 536 -12.31 -4.70 -8.04
N THR A 537 -12.48 -4.93 -6.74
CA THR A 537 -12.04 -4.06 -5.63
C THR A 537 -10.71 -4.52 -5.04
N ASP A 538 -10.12 -3.78 -4.11
CA ASP A 538 -9.10 -4.36 -3.24
C ASP A 538 -9.74 -5.44 -2.33
N ALA A 539 -8.95 -6.38 -1.80
CA ALA A 539 -9.46 -7.30 -0.80
C ALA A 539 -9.73 -6.54 0.50
N MET A 540 -10.96 -6.64 1.01
CA MET A 540 -11.41 -5.89 2.18
C MET A 540 -12.29 -6.80 3.03
N PHE A 541 -11.98 -6.88 4.32
CA PHE A 541 -12.83 -7.53 5.30
C PHE A 541 -13.67 -6.48 6.02
N VAL A 542 -14.97 -6.73 6.17
CA VAL A 542 -15.92 -5.84 6.87
C VAL A 542 -16.83 -6.68 7.75
N GLN A 543 -16.91 -6.35 9.04
CA GLN A 543 -17.94 -6.86 9.96
C GLN A 543 -18.54 -5.70 10.74
N LEU A 544 -19.86 -5.57 10.66
CA LEU A 544 -20.63 -4.70 11.53
C LEU A 544 -20.91 -5.40 12.86
N LEU A 545 -20.71 -4.68 13.94
CA LEU A 545 -20.89 -5.12 15.32
C LEU A 545 -21.88 -4.18 15.99
N ARG A 546 -22.71 -4.72 16.87
CA ARG A 546 -23.60 -3.92 17.71
C ARG A 546 -23.29 -4.20 19.17
N ARG A 547 -23.10 -3.13 19.96
CA ARG A 547 -23.00 -3.26 21.42
C ARG A 547 -24.41 -3.45 21.98
N ARG A 548 -24.65 -4.57 22.65
CA ARG A 548 -25.95 -4.78 23.28
C ARG A 548 -26.22 -3.69 24.33
N PRO A 549 -27.46 -3.20 24.45
CA PRO A 549 -27.85 -2.44 25.62
C PRO A 549 -27.56 -3.29 26.86
N LEU A 550 -26.94 -2.71 27.88
CA LEU A 550 -26.97 -3.34 29.20
C LEU A 550 -28.45 -3.45 29.56
N GLU A 551 -28.97 -4.67 29.73
CA GLU A 551 -30.28 -4.85 30.36
C GLU A 551 -30.19 -4.11 31.70
N SER A 552 -30.93 -3.01 31.85
CA SER A 552 -31.15 -2.44 33.15
C SER A 552 -31.73 -3.55 34.00
N ALA A 553 -30.99 -4.00 35.03
CA ALA A 553 -31.57 -4.84 36.06
C ALA A 553 -32.91 -4.21 36.44
N SER A 554 -33.99 -4.92 36.16
CA SER A 554 -35.32 -4.49 36.57
C SER A 554 -35.24 -4.15 38.06
N PRO A 555 -35.69 -2.97 38.52
CA PRO A 555 -35.66 -2.64 39.94
C PRO A 555 -36.49 -3.61 40.81
N ASP A 556 -37.28 -4.49 40.20
CA ASP A 556 -38.11 -5.48 40.88
C ASP A 556 -37.95 -6.87 40.22
N ALA A 557 -37.30 -7.79 40.94
CA ALA A 557 -37.66 -9.21 41.07
C ALA A 557 -36.85 -9.87 42.19
#